data_AF-A0A1H8VSS9-F1
#
_entry.id   AF-A0A1H8VSS9-F1
#
_cell.length_a   1.000
_cell.length_b   1.000
_cell.length_c   1.000
_cell.angle_alpha   90.00
_cell.angle_beta   90.00
_cell.angle_gamma   90.00
#
_symmetry.space_group_name_H-M   'P 1'
#
loop_
_entity.id
_entity.type
_entity.pdbx_description
1 polymer ?
#
loop_
_entity_poly.entity_id
_entity_poly.type
_entity_poly.pdbx_seq_one_letter_code
_entity_poly.pdbx_strand_id
1 'polypeptide(L)'
;MTSKWPHLDYLGWRETCSALHLYLQIAGKYRLAHTPWLNHSWNATFYVTPNGLASSPIPDGPGIEILFDFREHRVVGTCGEGRRASFELGPSTVAAFHASFVQLISELGGTPTFNGKPNEVPDPVPFAEDHRDRPYDRDAVQRFHQASIAVDKVFNRFRTSFLGKSSPVHLFWGSFDLAVTRFSGRRAPLHPGGVPALPDDVAQEAYDREVSSAGFWPGGGGIDYPAFYAYAYPAPNGYRAAAVRPDAAFWHDGLSEFILPYDAVQSADDPDEALMAFLVSTYEAAADLGGWDRDLLECAHGQPRQVRTPDAAPAKDAPSAGDEKVEREDGAAKGRYWIVVDGIEAEMTYSRAGEGLIIIDHTGVPAALRGRNIGERLVRQAVEDARRDGVAIMPLCPFAKAQIDRHPEWQDVVHRSKT
;
A
#
# COMPACT_ATOMS: atom_id res chain seq x y z
N MET A 1 28.63 7.78 -0.51
CA MET A 1 29.27 6.71 0.27
C MET A 1 28.87 5.42 -0.39
N THR A 2 29.81 4.75 -1.07
CA THR A 2 29.60 3.40 -1.62
C THR A 2 29.25 2.49 -0.45
N SER A 3 28.05 1.91 -0.45
CA SER A 3 27.70 0.91 0.55
C SER A 3 28.63 -0.28 0.32
N LYS A 4 29.43 -0.63 1.33
CA LYS A 4 30.33 -1.77 1.23
C LYS A 4 29.47 -3.04 1.31
N TRP A 5 29.53 -3.87 0.29
CA TRP A 5 28.90 -5.19 0.28
C TRP A 5 29.81 -6.17 1.05
N PRO A 6 29.44 -6.59 2.28
CA PRO A 6 30.29 -7.47 3.08
C PRO A 6 30.35 -8.89 2.50
N HIS A 7 31.35 -9.68 2.88
CA HIS A 7 31.35 -11.10 2.55
C HIS A 7 30.41 -11.86 3.50
N LEU A 8 29.58 -12.75 2.93
CA LEU A 8 28.63 -13.56 3.67
C LEU A 8 28.96 -15.05 3.48
N ASP A 9 29.69 -15.62 4.43
CA ASP A 9 29.93 -17.07 4.49
C ASP A 9 28.76 -17.73 5.24
N TYR A 10 27.75 -18.21 4.52
CA TYR A 10 26.58 -18.88 5.12
C TYR A 10 26.97 -20.09 5.96
N LEU A 11 27.89 -20.93 5.49
CA LEU A 11 28.25 -22.17 6.17
C LEU A 11 28.90 -21.89 7.54
N GLY A 12 29.71 -20.83 7.62
CA GLY A 12 30.38 -20.40 8.85
C GLY A 12 29.43 -19.94 9.97
N TRP A 13 28.27 -19.36 9.62
CA TRP A 13 27.32 -18.82 10.61
C TRP A 13 25.92 -19.44 10.58
N ARG A 14 25.70 -20.53 9.83
CA ARG A 14 24.38 -21.16 9.63
C ARG A 14 23.60 -21.42 10.92
N GLU A 15 24.28 -21.81 12.00
CA GLU A 15 23.65 -22.08 13.30
C GLU A 15 23.17 -20.77 13.97
N THR A 16 23.97 -19.70 13.87
CA THR A 16 23.56 -18.35 14.31
C THR A 16 22.44 -17.79 13.44
N CYS A 17 22.50 -18.01 12.12
CA CYS A 17 21.44 -17.64 11.17
C CYS A 17 20.12 -18.34 11.53
N SER A 18 20.15 -19.66 11.78
CA SER A 18 18.98 -20.43 12.21
C SER A 18 18.43 -19.99 13.57
N ALA A 19 19.31 -19.66 14.53
CA ALA A 19 18.88 -19.12 15.82
C ALA A 19 18.17 -17.78 15.64
N LEU A 20 18.77 -16.85 14.89
CA LEU A 20 18.23 -15.53 14.63
C LEU A 20 16.89 -15.59 13.89
N HIS A 21 16.75 -16.52 12.94
CA HIS A 21 15.48 -16.80 12.27
C HIS A 21 14.37 -17.13 13.27
N LEU A 22 14.59 -18.09 14.17
CA LEU A 22 13.60 -18.48 15.18
C LEU A 22 13.33 -17.37 16.21
N TYR A 23 14.34 -16.58 16.58
CA TYR A 23 14.18 -15.43 17.45
C TYR A 23 13.29 -14.35 16.82
N LEU A 24 13.48 -14.06 15.53
CA LEU A 24 12.58 -13.18 14.78
C LEU A 24 11.19 -13.77 14.61
N GLN A 25 11.04 -15.09 14.48
CA GLN A 25 9.71 -15.71 14.43
C GLN A 25 8.92 -15.48 15.73
N ILE A 26 9.57 -15.55 16.90
CA ILE A 26 8.93 -15.28 18.19
C ILE A 26 8.38 -13.85 18.23
N ALA A 27 9.23 -12.87 17.93
CA ALA A 27 8.82 -11.46 17.91
C ALA A 27 7.80 -11.16 16.80
N GLY A 28 7.96 -11.78 15.64
CA GLY A 28 7.07 -11.67 14.49
C GLY A 28 5.69 -12.25 14.74
N LYS A 29 5.60 -13.36 15.46
CA LYS A 29 4.33 -13.99 15.87
C LYS A 29 3.59 -13.17 16.91
N TYR A 30 4.31 -12.54 17.83
CA TYR A 30 3.72 -11.52 18.70
C TYR A 30 3.16 -10.35 17.89
N ARG A 31 3.95 -9.77 16.97
CA ARG A 31 3.47 -8.70 16.07
C ARG A 31 2.23 -9.12 15.27
N LEU A 32 2.23 -10.33 14.70
CA LEU A 32 1.13 -10.91 13.94
C LEU A 32 -0.15 -11.03 14.77
N ALA A 33 -0.05 -11.53 16.01
CA ALA A 33 -1.20 -11.73 16.88
C ALA A 33 -1.83 -10.43 17.38
N HIS A 34 -1.04 -9.35 17.46
CA HIS A 34 -1.44 -8.09 18.09
C HIS A 34 -1.63 -6.91 17.12
N THR A 35 -1.40 -7.10 15.82
CA THR A 35 -1.57 -6.03 14.82
C THR A 35 -2.71 -6.40 13.85
N PRO A 36 -3.66 -5.49 13.56
CA PRO A 36 -4.71 -5.75 12.57
C PRO A 36 -4.14 -6.26 11.25
N TRP A 37 -4.80 -7.26 10.67
CA TRP A 37 -4.35 -7.87 9.43
C TRP A 37 -4.26 -6.82 8.31
N LEU A 38 -3.12 -6.78 7.66
CA LEU A 38 -2.88 -5.96 6.48
C LEU A 38 -2.65 -6.91 5.31
N ASN A 39 -3.01 -6.46 4.11
CA ASN A 39 -2.88 -7.23 2.89
C ASN A 39 -1.52 -7.94 2.78
N HIS A 40 -1.56 -9.22 2.44
CA HIS A 40 -0.39 -10.09 2.29
C HIS A 40 0.48 -10.21 3.54
N SER A 41 -0.16 -10.22 4.72
CA SER A 41 0.50 -10.29 6.04
C SER A 41 1.54 -9.20 6.30
N TRP A 42 1.49 -8.05 5.59
CA TRP A 42 2.46 -6.97 5.73
C TRP A 42 2.50 -6.35 7.13
N ASN A 43 1.46 -6.55 7.94
CA ASN A 43 1.37 -6.14 9.33
C ASN A 43 2.36 -6.87 10.26
N ALA A 44 3.02 -7.96 9.84
CA ALA A 44 3.83 -8.82 10.71
C ALA A 44 5.35 -8.82 10.46
N THR A 45 5.83 -8.13 9.42
CA THR A 45 7.24 -8.02 8.99
C THR A 45 8.21 -7.23 9.91
N PHE A 46 9.49 -7.11 9.55
CA PHE A 46 10.45 -6.19 10.17
C PHE A 46 11.09 -5.26 9.12
N TYR A 47 11.66 -4.14 9.56
CA TYR A 47 12.28 -3.14 8.68
C TYR A 47 13.75 -2.96 9.03
N VAL A 48 14.59 -2.81 8.01
CA VAL A 48 16.01 -2.52 8.19
C VAL A 48 16.18 -1.11 8.74
N THR A 49 16.95 -0.98 9.81
CA THR A 49 17.31 0.29 10.44
C THR A 49 18.83 0.43 10.52
N PRO A 50 19.38 1.62 10.81
CA PRO A 50 20.81 1.79 11.02
C PRO A 50 21.42 0.95 12.16
N ASN A 51 20.59 0.41 13.08
CA ASN A 51 21.05 -0.39 14.22
C ASN A 51 20.74 -1.90 14.07
N GLY A 52 19.77 -2.29 13.23
CA GLY A 52 19.38 -3.68 13.06
C GLY A 52 18.03 -3.82 12.40
N LEU A 53 17.11 -4.59 12.99
CA LEU A 53 15.75 -4.82 12.48
C LEU A 53 14.71 -4.33 13.48
N ALA A 54 13.78 -3.49 13.04
CA ALA A 54 12.73 -2.93 13.89
C ALA A 54 11.32 -3.26 13.39
N SER A 55 10.39 -3.44 14.32
CA SER A 55 8.96 -3.45 14.00
C SER A 55 8.45 -2.02 13.81
N SER A 56 7.30 -1.86 13.15
CA SER A 56 6.47 -0.67 13.42
C SER A 56 5.88 -0.76 14.83
N PRO A 57 5.25 0.31 15.34
CA PRO A 57 4.46 0.22 16.57
C PRO A 57 3.42 -0.91 16.48
N ILE A 58 3.43 -1.79 17.47
CA ILE A 58 2.50 -2.90 17.68
C ILE A 58 1.40 -2.38 18.61
N PRO A 59 0.11 -2.40 18.22
CA PRO A 59 -0.98 -1.81 18.99
C PRO A 59 -1.43 -2.74 20.14
N ASP A 60 -0.52 -3.02 21.06
CA ASP A 60 -0.75 -3.77 22.28
C ASP A 60 -0.34 -2.95 23.51
N GLY A 61 -1.19 -2.94 24.53
CA GLY A 61 -1.03 -2.06 25.70
C GLY A 61 -0.83 -0.59 25.30
N PRO A 62 0.23 0.10 25.77
CA PRO A 62 0.54 1.49 25.40
C PRO A 62 1.11 1.66 23.98
N GLY A 63 1.15 0.59 23.18
CA GLY A 63 1.88 0.53 21.92
C GLY A 63 3.35 0.15 22.17
N ILE A 64 3.88 -0.81 21.41
CA ILE A 64 5.22 -1.37 21.62
C ILE A 64 6.00 -1.41 20.30
N GLU A 65 7.22 -0.91 20.30
CA GLU A 65 8.21 -1.11 19.24
C GLU A 65 9.22 -2.15 19.71
N ILE A 66 9.59 -3.09 18.84
CA ILE A 66 10.66 -4.07 19.07
C ILE A 66 11.79 -3.82 18.10
N LEU A 67 13.00 -3.66 18.62
CA LEU A 67 14.25 -3.52 17.88
C LEU A 67 15.18 -4.68 18.23
N PHE A 68 15.58 -5.45 17.22
CA PHE A 68 16.77 -6.29 17.30
C PHE A 68 17.97 -5.42 16.96
N ASP A 69 18.67 -4.94 17.99
CA ASP A 69 19.86 -4.12 17.85
C ASP A 69 21.06 -5.03 17.59
N PHE A 70 21.55 -5.04 16.35
CA PHE A 70 22.66 -5.86 15.90
C PHE A 70 24.02 -5.21 16.11
N ARG A 71 24.06 -3.93 16.53
CA ARG A 71 25.31 -3.25 16.91
C ARG A 71 25.64 -3.54 18.37
N GLU A 72 24.64 -3.40 19.22
CA GLU A 72 24.76 -3.64 20.66
C GLU A 72 24.47 -5.11 21.04
N HIS A 73 23.96 -5.90 20.07
CA HIS A 73 23.55 -7.30 20.24
C HIS A 73 22.57 -7.47 21.41
N ARG A 74 21.41 -6.83 21.29
CA ARG A 74 20.31 -6.94 22.26
C ARG A 74 18.95 -6.83 21.56
N VAL A 75 17.92 -7.36 22.19
CA VAL A 75 16.53 -7.04 21.85
C VAL A 75 16.08 -5.91 22.77
N VAL A 76 15.62 -4.81 22.19
CA VAL A 76 15.11 -3.65 22.90
C VAL A 76 13.64 -3.50 22.59
N GLY A 77 12.81 -3.35 23.62
CA GLY A 77 11.44 -2.92 23.45
C GLY A 77 11.24 -1.52 24.02
N THR A 78 10.50 -0.69 23.29
CA THR A 78 10.11 0.65 23.72
C THR A 78 8.59 0.75 23.70
N CYS A 79 7.98 1.18 24.80
CA CYS A 79 6.54 1.40 24.84
C CYS A 79 6.18 2.86 24.56
N GLY A 80 4.93 3.14 24.16
CA GLY A 80 4.46 4.48 23.79
C GLY A 80 4.55 5.53 24.91
N GLU A 81 4.71 5.11 26.16
CA GLU A 81 4.93 5.97 27.33
C GLU A 81 6.42 6.29 27.57
N GLY A 82 7.31 5.78 26.72
CA GLY A 82 8.76 5.98 26.80
C GLY A 82 9.50 5.00 27.72
N ARG A 83 8.82 4.04 28.35
CA ARG A 83 9.50 2.95 29.08
C ARG A 83 10.26 2.08 28.08
N ARG A 84 11.44 1.63 28.50
CA ARG A 84 12.33 0.76 27.72
C ARG A 84 12.76 -0.41 28.57
N ALA A 85 12.82 -1.57 27.95
CA ALA A 85 13.37 -2.79 28.52
C ALA A 85 14.19 -3.51 27.44
N SER A 86 15.13 -4.36 27.84
CA SER A 86 15.99 -5.06 26.90
C SER A 86 16.63 -6.29 27.50
N PHE A 87 17.03 -7.23 26.66
CA PHE A 87 17.88 -8.36 27.03
C PHE A 87 18.91 -8.66 25.94
N GLU A 88 20.02 -9.31 26.30
CA GLU A 88 21.15 -9.57 25.40
C GLU A 88 20.81 -10.60 24.31
N LEU A 89 21.34 -10.37 23.11
CA LEU A 89 21.47 -11.36 22.05
C LEU A 89 22.86 -12.01 22.16
N GLY A 90 22.87 -13.32 22.35
CA GLY A 90 24.09 -14.10 22.56
C GLY A 90 23.79 -15.60 22.49
N PRO A 91 24.80 -16.45 22.77
CA PRO A 91 24.60 -17.89 22.82
C PRO A 91 23.49 -18.24 23.81
N SER A 92 22.48 -18.99 23.35
CA SER A 92 21.28 -19.28 24.12
C SER A 92 20.51 -20.46 23.51
N THR A 93 19.38 -20.81 24.11
CA THR A 93 18.38 -21.71 23.52
C THR A 93 17.18 -20.90 23.02
N VAL A 94 16.34 -21.51 22.19
CA VAL A 94 15.11 -20.85 21.72
C VAL A 94 14.10 -20.71 22.86
N ALA A 95 14.02 -21.71 23.75
CA ALA A 95 13.17 -21.65 24.94
C ALA A 95 13.57 -20.52 25.90
N ALA A 96 14.87 -20.30 26.12
CA ALA A 96 15.36 -19.21 26.96
C ALA A 96 15.08 -17.84 26.32
N PHE A 97 15.35 -17.69 25.01
CA PHE A 97 15.01 -16.46 24.28
C PHE A 97 13.49 -16.17 24.35
N HIS A 98 12.66 -17.19 24.13
CA HIS A 98 11.20 -17.07 24.24
C HIS A 98 10.77 -16.57 25.62
N ALA A 99 11.32 -17.13 26.70
CA ALA A 99 11.01 -16.68 28.06
C ALA A 99 11.43 -15.22 28.31
N SER A 100 12.64 -14.82 27.87
CA SER A 100 13.10 -13.42 27.96
C SER A 100 12.23 -12.47 27.15
N PHE A 101 11.78 -12.89 25.96
CA PHE A 101 10.89 -12.09 25.13
C PHE A 101 9.50 -11.91 25.77
N VAL A 102 8.92 -12.98 26.33
CA VAL A 102 7.65 -12.90 27.06
C VAL A 102 7.76 -11.92 28.24
N GLN A 103 8.84 -12.02 29.02
CA GLN A 103 9.11 -11.09 30.12
C GLN A 103 9.24 -9.65 29.62
N LEU A 104 10.00 -9.42 28.54
CA LEU A 104 10.18 -8.10 27.93
C LEU A 104 8.82 -7.45 27.60
N ILE A 105 7.92 -8.18 26.95
CA ILE A 105 6.59 -7.67 26.58
C ILE A 105 5.75 -7.36 27.82
N SER A 106 5.76 -8.23 28.83
CA SER A 106 5.04 -7.97 30.09
C SER A 106 5.55 -6.73 30.82
N GLU A 107 6.86 -6.51 30.88
CA GLU A 107 7.47 -5.33 31.50
C GLU A 107 7.08 -4.01 30.79
N LEU A 108 6.88 -4.08 29.48
CA LEU A 108 6.43 -2.93 28.66
C LEU A 108 4.92 -2.68 28.77
N GLY A 109 4.18 -3.56 29.44
CA GLY A 109 2.73 -3.48 29.59
C GLY A 109 1.93 -4.07 28.42
N GLY A 110 2.57 -4.90 27.60
CA GLY A 110 1.91 -5.71 26.58
C GLY A 110 1.39 -7.04 27.12
N THR A 111 0.61 -7.73 26.30
CA THR A 111 0.04 -9.05 26.56
C THR A 111 0.77 -10.08 25.68
N PRO A 112 1.73 -10.88 26.20
CA PRO A 112 2.57 -11.76 25.39
C PRO A 112 1.83 -13.05 24.95
N THR A 113 0.77 -12.91 24.15
CA THR A 113 -0.06 -14.03 23.69
C THR A 113 0.08 -14.24 22.18
N PHE A 114 0.72 -15.34 21.77
CA PHE A 114 0.89 -15.68 20.37
C PHE A 114 1.08 -17.19 20.20
N ASN A 115 0.96 -17.68 18.96
CA ASN A 115 1.20 -19.10 18.67
C ASN A 115 2.67 -19.46 18.92
N GLY A 116 2.93 -20.44 19.78
CA GLY A 116 4.27 -20.83 20.22
C GLY A 116 5.04 -21.79 19.30
N LYS A 117 4.57 -22.07 18.09
CA LYS A 117 5.25 -22.97 17.13
C LYS A 117 5.80 -22.20 15.93
N PRO A 118 7.02 -22.50 15.44
CA PRO A 118 7.53 -21.96 14.19
C PRO A 118 6.62 -22.22 12.97
N ASN A 119 6.62 -21.29 12.01
CA ASN A 119 6.04 -21.47 10.67
C ASN A 119 7.17 -21.67 9.66
N GLU A 120 6.85 -22.26 8.50
CA GLU A 120 7.75 -22.37 7.33
C GLU A 120 9.03 -23.18 7.60
N VAL A 121 9.02 -23.94 8.69
CA VAL A 121 10.07 -24.86 9.10
C VAL A 121 9.49 -26.27 9.10
N PRO A 122 10.11 -27.24 8.41
CA PRO A 122 9.71 -28.65 8.49
C PRO A 122 9.83 -29.17 9.93
N ASP A 123 8.84 -29.94 10.37
CA ASP A 123 8.79 -30.58 11.70
C ASP A 123 9.14 -29.63 12.87
N PRO A 124 8.36 -28.54 13.05
CA PRO A 124 8.76 -27.46 13.95
C PRO A 124 8.65 -27.88 15.43
N VAL A 125 9.73 -27.66 16.18
CA VAL A 125 9.74 -27.78 17.65
C VAL A 125 9.11 -26.52 18.26
N PRO A 126 8.16 -26.63 19.20
CA PRO A 126 7.61 -25.47 19.90
C PRO A 126 8.71 -24.63 20.55
N PHE A 127 8.62 -23.29 20.47
CA PHE A 127 9.68 -22.41 20.95
C PHE A 127 10.05 -22.64 22.42
N ALA A 128 9.04 -22.87 23.27
CA ALA A 128 9.23 -23.11 24.70
C ALA A 128 9.87 -24.48 25.02
N GLU A 129 9.92 -25.39 24.06
CA GLU A 129 10.46 -26.76 24.19
C GLU A 129 11.82 -26.93 23.50
N ASP A 130 12.23 -25.99 22.64
CA ASP A 130 13.53 -26.02 21.97
C ASP A 130 14.65 -25.54 22.90
N HIS A 131 15.18 -26.51 23.66
CA HIS A 131 16.30 -26.37 24.58
C HIS A 131 17.67 -26.65 23.95
N ARG A 132 17.78 -26.72 22.62
CA ARG A 132 19.07 -26.93 21.96
C ARG A 132 19.94 -25.68 22.10
N ASP A 133 21.20 -25.87 22.51
CA ASP A 133 22.18 -24.79 22.54
C ASP A 133 22.46 -24.26 21.13
N ARG A 134 22.43 -22.94 20.97
CA ARG A 134 22.69 -22.26 19.71
C ARG A 134 23.83 -21.25 19.85
N PRO A 135 24.88 -21.33 19.02
CA PRO A 135 25.95 -20.36 19.03
C PRO A 135 25.47 -19.02 18.45
N TYR A 136 26.14 -17.94 18.83
CA TYR A 136 25.84 -16.60 18.34
C TYR A 136 27.13 -15.88 17.95
N ASP A 137 27.40 -15.81 16.64
CA ASP A 137 28.49 -15.03 16.07
C ASP A 137 28.05 -13.57 15.87
N ARG A 138 28.57 -12.69 16.74
CA ARG A 138 28.32 -11.23 16.71
C ARG A 138 28.77 -10.61 15.39
N ASP A 139 29.94 -10.99 14.89
CA ASP A 139 30.49 -10.40 13.68
C ASP A 139 29.72 -10.84 12.43
N ALA A 140 29.25 -12.09 12.39
CA ALA A 140 28.39 -12.58 11.30
C ALA A 140 27.05 -11.83 11.25
N VAL A 141 26.41 -11.61 12.40
CA VAL A 141 25.17 -10.83 12.47
C VAL A 141 25.38 -9.38 12.01
N GLN A 142 26.52 -8.77 12.34
CA GLN A 142 26.87 -7.44 11.82
C GLN A 142 27.09 -7.44 10.31
N ARG A 143 27.74 -8.45 9.74
CA ARG A 143 27.89 -8.59 8.28
C ARG A 143 26.54 -8.77 7.60
N PHE A 144 25.65 -9.61 8.15
CA PHE A 144 24.28 -9.76 7.65
C PHE A 144 23.51 -8.43 7.68
N HIS A 145 23.64 -7.66 8.77
CA HIS A 145 23.02 -6.34 8.89
C HIS A 145 23.52 -5.35 7.84
N GLN A 146 24.85 -5.29 7.65
CA GLN A 146 25.46 -4.46 6.62
C GLN A 146 25.02 -4.85 5.20
N ALA A 147 24.90 -6.15 4.92
CA ALA A 147 24.34 -6.64 3.67
C ALA A 147 22.88 -6.21 3.52
N SER A 148 22.07 -6.37 4.56
CA SER A 148 20.65 -5.98 4.56
C SER A 148 20.47 -4.48 4.29
N ILE A 149 21.33 -3.60 4.83
CA ILE A 149 21.34 -2.16 4.51
C ILE A 149 21.65 -1.92 3.03
N ALA A 150 22.64 -2.64 2.47
CA ALA A 150 23.01 -2.50 1.06
C ALA A 150 21.86 -2.94 0.14
N VAL A 151 21.22 -4.07 0.46
CA VAL A 151 20.06 -4.59 -0.28
C VAL A 151 18.85 -3.67 -0.14
N ASP A 152 18.50 -3.23 1.07
CA ASP A 152 17.36 -2.35 1.32
C ASP A 152 17.43 -1.07 0.48
N LYS A 153 18.62 -0.47 0.38
CA LYS A 153 18.86 0.70 -0.49
C LYS A 153 18.53 0.41 -1.95
N VAL A 154 18.97 -0.72 -2.50
CA VAL A 154 18.72 -1.08 -3.91
C VAL A 154 17.24 -1.41 -4.13
N PHE A 155 16.63 -2.16 -3.21
CA PHE A 155 15.21 -2.52 -3.29
C PHE A 155 14.33 -1.26 -3.20
N ASN A 156 14.65 -0.30 -2.32
CA ASN A 156 13.92 0.96 -2.25
C ASN A 156 14.10 1.81 -3.51
N ARG A 157 15.29 1.82 -4.13
CA ARG A 157 15.50 2.45 -5.45
C ARG A 157 14.67 1.75 -6.53
N PHE A 158 14.60 0.42 -6.52
CA PHE A 158 13.80 -0.37 -7.46
C PHE A 158 12.32 -0.01 -7.34
N ARG A 159 11.77 0.13 -6.13
CA ARG A 159 10.37 0.54 -5.91
C ARG A 159 10.01 1.87 -6.57
N THR A 160 10.97 2.78 -6.73
CA THR A 160 10.69 4.10 -7.30
C THR A 160 10.32 4.10 -8.78
N SER A 161 10.53 3.02 -9.54
CA SER A 161 10.08 2.95 -10.95
C SER A 161 8.71 2.32 -11.13
N PHE A 162 7.92 2.18 -10.05
CA PHE A 162 6.59 1.58 -10.08
C PHE A 162 5.54 2.50 -9.44
N LEU A 163 4.43 2.69 -10.15
CA LEU A 163 3.28 3.52 -9.75
C LEU A 163 2.15 2.69 -9.13
N GLY A 164 2.06 1.40 -9.49
CA GLY A 164 1.07 0.48 -8.95
C GLY A 164 1.31 0.13 -7.47
N LYS A 165 0.44 -0.76 -6.95
CA LYS A 165 0.62 -1.29 -5.59
C LYS A 165 1.98 -2.02 -5.50
N SER A 166 2.77 -1.67 -4.49
CA SER A 166 4.04 -2.32 -4.18
C SER A 166 4.19 -2.48 -2.67
N SER A 167 4.74 -3.61 -2.22
CA SER A 167 5.08 -3.79 -0.81
C SER A 167 6.13 -2.76 -0.38
N PRO A 168 6.21 -2.44 0.93
CA PRO A 168 7.45 -1.95 1.52
C PRO A 168 8.60 -2.92 1.26
N VAL A 169 9.84 -2.43 1.40
CA VAL A 169 10.98 -3.33 1.60
C VAL A 169 10.95 -3.77 3.05
N HIS A 170 10.79 -5.07 3.27
CA HIS A 170 10.57 -5.60 4.61
C HIS A 170 10.97 -7.06 4.72
N LEU A 171 11.30 -7.46 5.94
CA LEU A 171 11.76 -8.80 6.25
C LEU A 171 10.60 -9.67 6.72
N PHE A 172 10.35 -10.77 6.02
CA PHE A 172 9.44 -11.81 6.44
C PHE A 172 10.20 -12.77 7.37
N TRP A 173 9.76 -12.85 8.63
CA TRP A 173 10.40 -13.73 9.60
C TRP A 173 10.05 -15.21 9.37
N GLY A 174 8.98 -15.52 8.62
CA GLY A 174 8.61 -16.90 8.28
C GLY A 174 9.70 -17.58 7.45
N SER A 175 10.01 -16.98 6.31
CA SER A 175 11.01 -17.43 5.34
C SER A 175 12.41 -16.83 5.54
N PHE A 176 12.56 -15.86 6.45
CA PHE A 176 13.83 -15.18 6.78
C PHE A 176 14.50 -14.48 5.60
N ASP A 177 13.69 -13.77 4.82
CA ASP A 177 14.10 -12.99 3.65
C ASP A 177 13.70 -11.54 3.77
N LEU A 178 14.50 -10.68 3.14
CA LEU A 178 14.09 -9.33 2.79
C LEU A 178 13.43 -9.38 1.41
N ALA A 179 12.22 -8.84 1.27
CA ALA A 179 11.48 -8.89 0.00
C ALA A 179 10.93 -7.53 -0.44
N VAL A 180 10.70 -7.45 -1.75
CA VAL A 180 9.95 -6.38 -2.42
C VAL A 180 9.07 -6.98 -3.51
N THR A 181 7.79 -6.62 -3.50
CA THR A 181 6.80 -7.19 -4.42
C THR A 181 6.05 -6.10 -5.15
N ARG A 182 5.87 -6.28 -6.47
CA ARG A 182 5.06 -5.45 -7.36
C ARG A 182 3.81 -6.22 -7.78
N PHE A 183 2.72 -5.50 -7.99
CA PHE A 183 1.40 -6.08 -8.28
C PHE A 183 0.85 -5.53 -9.58
N SER A 184 0.31 -6.39 -10.44
CA SER A 184 -0.32 -5.96 -11.70
C SER A 184 -1.65 -5.23 -11.49
N GLY A 185 -2.26 -5.40 -10.32
CA GLY A 185 -3.61 -4.95 -10.00
C GLY A 185 -4.70 -5.99 -10.32
N ARG A 186 -4.37 -7.06 -11.05
CA ARG A 186 -5.29 -8.16 -11.38
C ARG A 186 -5.31 -9.23 -10.28
N ARG A 187 -6.38 -10.05 -10.28
CA ARG A 187 -6.53 -11.21 -9.39
C ARG A 187 -5.71 -12.38 -9.92
N ALA A 188 -5.13 -13.16 -9.01
CA ALA A 188 -4.49 -14.43 -9.35
C ALA A 188 -5.42 -15.62 -9.10
N PRO A 189 -5.11 -16.81 -9.67
CA PRO A 189 -5.70 -18.06 -9.23
C PRO A 189 -5.42 -18.33 -7.74
N LEU A 190 -6.28 -19.12 -7.10
CA LEU A 190 -6.11 -19.49 -5.69
C LEU A 190 -4.80 -20.25 -5.49
N HIS A 191 -3.98 -19.82 -4.52
CA HIS A 191 -2.72 -20.48 -4.19
C HIS A 191 -2.97 -21.91 -3.70
N PRO A 192 -2.17 -22.91 -4.15
CA PRO A 192 -2.38 -24.31 -3.79
C PRO A 192 -2.17 -24.60 -2.30
N GLY A 193 -1.54 -23.69 -1.56
CA GLY A 193 -1.20 -23.89 -0.15
C GLY A 193 -0.02 -24.85 0.02
N GLY A 194 0.02 -25.56 1.15
CA GLY A 194 1.00 -26.62 1.41
C GLY A 194 2.38 -26.11 1.87
N VAL A 195 2.48 -24.85 2.26
CA VAL A 195 3.70 -24.31 2.87
C VAL A 195 3.86 -24.93 4.28
N PRO A 196 5.03 -25.50 4.62
CA PRO A 196 5.21 -26.21 5.90
C PRO A 196 4.82 -25.38 7.11
N ALA A 197 3.97 -25.93 7.98
CA ALA A 197 3.52 -25.29 9.22
C ALA A 197 2.95 -23.86 9.05
N LEU A 198 2.46 -23.52 7.86
CA LEU A 198 1.76 -22.26 7.58
C LEU A 198 0.31 -22.59 7.20
N PRO A 199 -0.70 -21.95 7.82
CA PRO A 199 -2.09 -22.12 7.39
C PRO A 199 -2.29 -21.72 5.92
N ASP A 200 -3.04 -22.52 5.16
CA ASP A 200 -3.22 -22.30 3.72
C ASP A 200 -3.91 -20.97 3.40
N ASP A 201 -4.82 -20.51 4.27
CA ASP A 201 -5.53 -19.24 4.12
C ASP A 201 -4.58 -18.04 4.15
N VAL A 202 -3.48 -18.13 4.92
CA VAL A 202 -2.42 -17.12 4.94
C VAL A 202 -1.72 -17.07 3.58
N ALA A 203 -1.33 -18.22 3.02
CA ALA A 203 -0.71 -18.26 1.69
C ALA A 203 -1.68 -17.82 0.59
N GLN A 204 -2.95 -18.20 0.67
CA GLN A 204 -3.98 -17.83 -0.29
C GLN A 204 -4.28 -16.34 -0.29
N GLU A 205 -4.30 -15.68 0.88
CA GLU A 205 -4.42 -14.22 0.97
C GLU A 205 -3.15 -13.51 0.49
N ALA A 206 -1.97 -14.02 0.86
CA ALA A 206 -0.68 -13.49 0.41
C ALA A 206 -0.52 -13.47 -1.11
N TYR A 207 -1.15 -14.42 -1.81
CA TYR A 207 -1.04 -14.58 -3.26
C TYR A 207 -2.38 -14.45 -4.00
N ASP A 208 -3.34 -13.65 -3.49
CA ASP A 208 -4.64 -13.42 -4.16
C ASP A 208 -4.58 -12.50 -5.40
N ARG A 209 -3.41 -11.89 -5.67
CA ARG A 209 -3.13 -11.02 -6.81
C ARG A 209 -1.97 -11.53 -7.63
N GLU A 210 -1.94 -11.11 -8.90
CA GLU A 210 -0.77 -11.33 -9.73
C GLU A 210 0.40 -10.48 -9.22
N VAL A 211 1.54 -11.14 -8.98
CA VAL A 211 2.73 -10.53 -8.40
C VAL A 211 3.99 -10.87 -9.18
N SER A 212 4.96 -9.96 -9.08
CA SER A 212 6.38 -10.19 -9.32
C SER A 212 7.08 -9.82 -8.02
N SER A 213 7.69 -10.81 -7.38
CA SER A 213 8.40 -10.65 -6.12
C SER A 213 9.87 -10.92 -6.33
N ALA A 214 10.70 -10.16 -5.64
CA ALA A 214 12.12 -10.43 -5.54
C ALA A 214 12.56 -10.24 -4.09
N GLY A 215 13.56 -11.01 -3.68
CA GLY A 215 14.06 -10.94 -2.31
C GLY A 215 15.50 -11.38 -2.16
N PHE A 216 15.93 -11.44 -0.91
CA PHE A 216 17.28 -11.78 -0.50
C PHE A 216 17.24 -12.74 0.69
N TRP A 217 17.90 -13.89 0.54
CA TRP A 217 18.18 -14.81 1.63
C TRP A 217 19.64 -14.68 2.07
N PRO A 218 19.91 -14.62 3.39
CA PRO A 218 21.26 -14.80 3.94
C PRO A 218 21.83 -16.23 3.75
N GLY A 219 21.01 -17.13 3.19
CA GLY A 219 21.22 -18.57 3.04
C GLY A 219 20.12 -19.35 3.77
N GLY A 220 19.93 -20.62 3.40
CA GLY A 220 18.75 -21.42 3.79
C GLY A 220 17.70 -21.45 2.67
N GLY A 221 16.50 -21.93 2.97
CA GLY A 221 15.38 -21.90 2.00
C GLY A 221 15.58 -22.79 0.77
N GLY A 222 16.37 -23.86 0.88
CA GLY A 222 16.65 -24.79 -0.23
C GLY A 222 18.00 -24.57 -0.93
N ILE A 223 18.76 -23.54 -0.54
CA ILE A 223 20.14 -23.30 -0.98
C ILE A 223 21.07 -23.10 0.23
N ASP A 224 22.35 -23.42 0.07
CA ASP A 224 23.39 -23.36 1.11
C ASP A 224 24.36 -22.18 0.95
N TYR A 225 23.92 -21.12 0.26
CA TYR A 225 24.64 -19.87 0.09
C TYR A 225 23.67 -18.68 0.06
N PRO A 226 24.13 -17.46 0.40
CA PRO A 226 23.30 -16.26 0.30
C PRO A 226 22.99 -15.93 -1.16
N ALA A 227 21.74 -15.57 -1.45
CA ALA A 227 21.32 -15.28 -2.81
C ALA A 227 20.14 -14.31 -2.87
N PHE A 228 20.00 -13.69 -4.01
CA PHE A 228 18.77 -13.03 -4.42
C PHE A 228 17.90 -13.99 -5.19
N TYR A 229 16.60 -13.79 -5.09
CA TYR A 229 15.62 -14.56 -5.82
C TYR A 229 14.58 -13.66 -6.46
N ALA A 230 13.92 -14.19 -7.50
CA ALA A 230 12.77 -13.55 -8.11
C ALA A 230 11.79 -14.59 -8.67
N TYR A 231 10.51 -14.37 -8.44
CA TYR A 231 9.43 -15.19 -8.99
C TYR A 231 8.22 -14.35 -9.37
N ALA A 232 7.32 -14.96 -10.14
CA ALA A 232 6.02 -14.42 -10.46
C ALA A 232 4.94 -15.41 -10.04
N TYR A 233 3.82 -14.90 -9.51
CA TYR A 233 2.65 -15.73 -9.21
C TYR A 233 1.38 -15.11 -9.82
N PRO A 234 0.61 -15.86 -10.61
CA PRO A 234 1.01 -17.13 -11.22
C PRO A 234 2.21 -16.90 -12.16
N ALA A 235 3.07 -17.91 -12.32
CA ALA A 235 4.19 -17.81 -13.25
C ALA A 235 3.66 -17.74 -14.69
N PRO A 236 3.95 -16.67 -15.46
CA PRO A 236 3.46 -16.58 -16.83
C PRO A 236 4.17 -17.58 -17.74
N ASN A 237 3.50 -17.96 -18.83
CA ASN A 237 4.07 -18.88 -19.80
C ASN A 237 5.39 -18.34 -20.36
N GLY A 238 6.43 -19.18 -20.36
CA GLY A 238 7.76 -18.79 -20.82
C GLY A 238 8.64 -18.14 -19.76
N TYR A 239 8.14 -17.84 -18.55
CA TYR A 239 8.91 -17.15 -17.51
C TYR A 239 10.21 -17.86 -17.16
N ARG A 240 10.14 -19.18 -16.95
CA ARG A 240 11.31 -20.06 -16.70
C ARG A 240 12.44 -19.92 -17.74
N ALA A 241 12.09 -19.60 -18.98
CA ALA A 241 13.03 -19.51 -20.11
C ALA A 241 13.42 -18.06 -20.45
N ALA A 242 12.94 -17.08 -19.69
CA ALA A 242 13.24 -15.67 -19.95
C ALA A 242 14.73 -15.39 -19.76
N ALA A 243 15.28 -14.52 -20.62
CA ALA A 243 16.64 -14.03 -20.47
C ALA A 243 16.69 -13.01 -19.32
N VAL A 244 17.39 -13.36 -18.25
CA VAL A 244 17.60 -12.50 -17.08
C VAL A 244 19.04 -12.05 -17.00
N ARG A 245 19.27 -10.94 -16.32
CA ARG A 245 20.59 -10.36 -16.09
C ARG A 245 20.91 -10.32 -14.59
N PRO A 246 22.19 -10.20 -14.18
CA PRO A 246 23.38 -10.39 -15.01
C PRO A 246 23.52 -11.85 -15.45
N ASP A 247 24.52 -12.18 -16.27
CA ASP A 247 24.76 -13.55 -16.78
C ASP A 247 24.94 -14.60 -15.67
N ALA A 248 25.27 -14.16 -14.45
CA ALA A 248 25.36 -15.01 -13.27
C ALA A 248 24.00 -15.43 -12.69
N ALA A 249 22.89 -14.80 -13.11
CA ALA A 249 21.54 -15.18 -12.73
C ALA A 249 21.06 -16.40 -13.53
N PHE A 250 20.33 -17.30 -12.88
CA PHE A 250 19.87 -18.54 -13.49
C PHE A 250 18.53 -19.00 -12.91
N TRP A 251 17.82 -19.90 -13.60
CA TRP A 251 16.59 -20.51 -13.10
C TRP A 251 16.89 -21.73 -12.22
N HIS A 252 16.31 -21.79 -11.02
CA HIS A 252 16.45 -22.92 -10.10
C HIS A 252 15.17 -23.76 -10.07
N ASP A 253 15.18 -24.94 -10.71
CA ASP A 253 13.99 -25.79 -10.88
C ASP A 253 13.35 -26.25 -9.56
N GLY A 254 14.17 -26.54 -8.54
CA GLY A 254 13.64 -27.00 -7.24
C GLY A 254 12.89 -25.92 -6.46
N LEU A 255 13.18 -24.65 -6.72
CA LEU A 255 12.51 -23.50 -6.09
C LEU A 255 11.44 -22.93 -7.03
N SER A 256 11.57 -23.15 -8.35
CA SER A 256 10.78 -22.50 -9.38
C SER A 256 10.93 -20.97 -9.37
N GLU A 257 12.17 -20.52 -9.20
CA GLU A 257 12.53 -19.10 -9.11
C GLU A 257 13.82 -18.81 -9.86
N PHE A 258 14.01 -17.56 -10.27
CA PHE A 258 15.32 -17.07 -10.68
C PHE A 258 16.19 -16.81 -9.46
N ILE A 259 17.45 -17.21 -9.51
CA ILE A 259 18.44 -17.05 -8.44
C ILE A 259 19.63 -16.25 -8.98
N LEU A 260 20.10 -15.29 -8.20
CA LEU A 260 21.37 -14.60 -8.39
C LEU A 260 22.22 -14.76 -7.12
N PRO A 261 23.35 -15.49 -7.17
CA PRO A 261 24.23 -15.64 -6.01
C PRO A 261 24.71 -14.29 -5.47
N TYR A 262 24.71 -14.12 -4.16
CA TYR A 262 25.13 -12.88 -3.51
C TYR A 262 26.57 -12.52 -3.87
N ASP A 263 27.48 -13.50 -3.91
CA ASP A 263 28.88 -13.28 -4.24
C ASP A 263 29.08 -12.74 -5.67
N ALA A 264 28.18 -13.05 -6.61
CA ALA A 264 28.22 -12.49 -7.96
C ALA A 264 27.88 -10.98 -7.95
N VAL A 265 26.97 -10.54 -7.08
CA VAL A 265 26.69 -9.13 -6.85
C VAL A 265 27.85 -8.47 -6.12
N GLN A 266 28.34 -9.09 -5.04
CA GLN A 266 29.41 -8.58 -4.19
C GLN A 266 30.72 -8.35 -4.96
N SER A 267 31.03 -9.22 -5.93
CA SER A 267 32.26 -9.17 -6.74
C SER A 267 32.13 -8.37 -8.03
N ALA A 268 30.95 -7.84 -8.35
CA ALA A 268 30.74 -6.99 -9.52
C ALA A 268 31.44 -5.63 -9.38
N ASP A 269 31.78 -5.01 -10.51
CA ASP A 269 32.36 -3.66 -10.53
C ASP A 269 31.43 -2.61 -9.90
N ASP A 270 30.12 -2.77 -10.13
CA ASP A 270 29.06 -2.03 -9.45
C ASP A 270 27.99 -3.02 -8.91
N PRO A 271 28.10 -3.40 -7.62
CA PRO A 271 27.14 -4.31 -6.99
C PRO A 271 25.70 -3.79 -6.96
N ASP A 272 25.50 -2.47 -6.80
CA ASP A 272 24.15 -1.91 -6.77
C ASP A 272 23.48 -2.06 -8.14
N GLU A 273 24.24 -1.83 -9.22
CA GLU A 273 23.75 -1.97 -10.59
C GLU A 273 23.58 -3.43 -11.00
N ALA A 274 24.45 -4.34 -10.55
CA ALA A 274 24.30 -5.78 -10.79
C ALA A 274 23.00 -6.31 -10.18
N LEU A 275 22.69 -5.94 -8.94
CA LEU A 275 21.41 -6.29 -8.31
C LEU A 275 20.23 -5.59 -9.00
N MET A 276 20.35 -4.31 -9.36
CA MET A 276 19.29 -3.61 -10.08
C MET A 276 18.96 -4.28 -11.43
N ALA A 277 19.97 -4.72 -12.18
CA ALA A 277 19.79 -5.42 -13.45
C ALA A 277 18.99 -6.72 -13.28
N PHE A 278 19.21 -7.44 -12.18
CA PHE A 278 18.43 -8.63 -11.82
C PHE A 278 16.99 -8.31 -11.48
N LEU A 279 16.76 -7.33 -10.60
CA LEU A 279 15.41 -6.91 -10.22
C LEU A 279 14.61 -6.42 -11.43
N VAL A 280 15.23 -5.62 -12.31
CA VAL A 280 14.59 -5.10 -13.51
C VAL A 280 14.31 -6.22 -14.51
N SER A 281 15.31 -6.99 -14.92
CA SER A 281 15.12 -8.01 -15.96
C SER A 281 14.14 -9.13 -15.57
N THR A 282 14.12 -9.54 -14.30
CA THR A 282 13.16 -10.55 -13.79
C THR A 282 11.74 -10.00 -13.69
N TYR A 283 11.59 -8.72 -13.35
CA TYR A 283 10.31 -8.01 -13.37
C TYR A 283 9.79 -7.80 -14.79
N GLU A 284 10.64 -7.33 -15.72
CA GLU A 284 10.25 -7.11 -17.11
C GLU A 284 9.79 -8.42 -17.76
N ALA A 285 10.51 -9.51 -17.53
CA ALA A 285 10.08 -10.83 -17.96
C ALA A 285 8.70 -11.21 -17.41
N ALA A 286 8.42 -10.93 -16.13
CA ALA A 286 7.13 -11.23 -15.53
C ALA A 286 6.00 -10.35 -16.10
N ALA A 287 6.26 -9.05 -16.24
CA ALA A 287 5.31 -8.07 -16.71
C ALA A 287 4.98 -8.25 -18.21
N ASP A 288 5.99 -8.49 -19.05
CA ASP A 288 5.81 -8.67 -20.50
C ASP A 288 5.08 -9.98 -20.81
N LEU A 289 5.56 -11.10 -20.24
CA LEU A 289 4.93 -12.42 -20.46
C LEU A 289 3.56 -12.52 -19.78
N GLY A 290 3.37 -11.81 -18.67
CA GLY A 290 2.10 -11.68 -17.99
C GLY A 290 1.14 -10.69 -18.65
N GLY A 291 1.58 -9.91 -19.65
CA GLY A 291 0.77 -8.88 -20.30
C GLY A 291 0.25 -7.82 -19.31
N TRP A 292 1.11 -7.34 -18.42
CA TRP A 292 0.79 -6.26 -17.48
C TRP A 292 0.69 -4.92 -18.23
N ASP A 293 -0.14 -4.00 -17.72
CA ASP A 293 -0.25 -2.65 -18.29
C ASP A 293 0.93 -1.79 -17.82
N ARG A 294 2.10 -2.01 -18.44
CA ARG A 294 3.37 -1.39 -18.04
C ARG A 294 3.31 0.14 -18.14
N ASP A 295 2.60 0.69 -19.12
CA ASP A 295 2.44 2.14 -19.28
C ASP A 295 1.72 2.77 -18.07
N LEU A 296 0.72 2.09 -17.49
CA LEU A 296 0.06 2.55 -16.26
C LEU A 296 0.85 2.25 -14.98
N LEU A 297 1.71 1.24 -15.00
CA LEU A 297 2.37 0.72 -13.81
C LEU A 297 3.78 1.26 -13.61
N GLU A 298 4.46 1.74 -14.65
CA GLU A 298 5.87 2.07 -14.62
C GLU A 298 6.13 3.57 -14.74
N CYS A 299 7.29 3.97 -14.23
CA CYS A 299 7.82 5.31 -14.45
C CYS A 299 9.35 5.27 -14.39
N ALA A 300 10.00 6.38 -14.74
CA ALA A 300 11.43 6.52 -14.53
C ALA A 300 11.78 6.40 -13.04
N HIS A 301 12.95 5.80 -12.74
CA HIS A 301 13.48 5.74 -11.38
C HIS A 301 13.53 7.13 -10.74
N GLY A 302 13.08 7.20 -9.49
CA GLY A 302 13.04 8.43 -8.72
C GLY A 302 14.43 8.98 -8.46
N GLN A 303 14.54 10.31 -8.51
CA GLN A 303 15.77 11.05 -8.22
C GLN A 303 15.57 11.93 -6.98
N PRO A 304 16.55 12.02 -6.07
CA PRO A 304 16.45 12.88 -4.90
C PRO A 304 16.15 14.33 -5.27
N ARG A 305 15.16 14.93 -4.58
CA ARG A 305 14.69 16.32 -4.78
C ARG A 305 14.05 16.60 -6.14
N GLN A 306 13.67 15.59 -6.90
CA GLN A 306 12.96 15.74 -8.18
C GLN A 306 11.58 15.12 -8.07
N VAL A 307 10.56 15.97 -8.06
CA VAL A 307 9.15 15.52 -8.15
C VAL A 307 8.90 15.10 -9.60
N ARG A 308 8.24 13.95 -9.80
CA ARG A 308 7.88 13.48 -11.14
C ARG A 308 6.87 14.43 -11.77
N THR A 309 6.98 14.63 -13.09
CA THR A 309 5.93 15.29 -13.86
C THR A 309 4.63 14.49 -13.70
N PRO A 310 3.50 15.13 -13.36
CA PRO A 310 2.22 14.44 -13.28
C PRO A 310 1.83 13.85 -14.64
N ASP A 311 1.45 12.58 -14.64
CA ASP A 311 0.83 11.89 -15.78
C ASP A 311 -0.63 11.59 -15.46
N ALA A 312 -1.37 12.65 -15.16
CA ALA A 312 -2.81 12.55 -14.96
C ALA A 312 -3.47 12.66 -16.32
N ALA A 313 -4.46 11.79 -16.58
CA ALA A 313 -5.39 12.05 -17.66
C ALA A 313 -5.93 13.49 -17.49
N PRO A 314 -6.02 14.28 -18.57
CA PRO A 314 -6.68 15.57 -18.49
C PRO A 314 -8.04 15.31 -17.85
N ALA A 315 -8.43 16.17 -16.91
CA ALA A 315 -9.78 16.11 -16.37
C ALA A 315 -10.69 16.02 -17.59
N LYS A 316 -11.44 14.91 -17.73
CA LYS A 316 -12.63 14.96 -18.55
C LYS A 316 -13.36 16.13 -17.95
N ASP A 317 -13.48 17.24 -18.69
CA ASP A 317 -14.27 18.38 -18.25
C ASP A 317 -15.53 17.74 -17.66
N ALA A 318 -15.71 17.86 -16.33
CA ALA A 318 -16.91 17.35 -15.68
C ALA A 318 -18.02 17.89 -16.55
N PRO A 319 -18.82 17.02 -17.22
CA PRO A 319 -19.53 17.37 -18.45
C PRO A 319 -20.02 18.77 -18.24
N SER A 320 -19.38 19.75 -18.91
CA SER A 320 -19.57 21.17 -18.60
C SER A 320 -21.06 21.30 -18.49
N ALA A 321 -21.62 21.61 -17.31
CA ALA A 321 -23.05 21.41 -17.04
C ALA A 321 -23.81 21.71 -18.32
N GLY A 322 -24.34 20.67 -18.96
CA GLY A 322 -24.39 20.58 -20.42
C GLY A 322 -24.87 21.86 -21.08
N ASP A 323 -24.47 22.06 -22.34
CA ASP A 323 -25.01 23.09 -23.24
C ASP A 323 -26.57 23.07 -23.33
N GLU A 324 -27.26 22.20 -22.58
CA GLU A 324 -28.68 22.26 -22.30
C GLU A 324 -29.04 23.61 -21.70
N LYS A 325 -29.62 24.47 -22.53
CA LYS A 325 -30.12 25.77 -22.11
C LYS A 325 -31.41 25.57 -21.35
N VAL A 326 -31.62 26.41 -20.33
CA VAL A 326 -32.96 26.56 -19.76
C VAL A 326 -33.81 27.24 -20.82
N GLU A 327 -34.87 26.57 -21.26
CA GLU A 327 -35.85 27.14 -22.19
C GLU A 327 -36.99 27.79 -21.40
N ARG A 328 -37.58 28.82 -22.00
CA ARG A 328 -38.73 29.54 -21.44
C ARG A 328 -39.92 29.40 -22.39
N GLU A 329 -41.02 28.92 -21.85
CA GLU A 329 -42.33 28.91 -22.50
C GLU A 329 -43.21 29.94 -21.80
N ASP A 330 -43.63 30.99 -22.53
CA ASP A 330 -44.35 32.13 -21.95
C ASP A 330 -45.74 32.30 -22.57
N GLY A 331 -46.73 32.53 -21.72
CA GLY A 331 -48.12 32.77 -22.10
C GLY A 331 -48.69 34.03 -21.43
N ALA A 332 -49.91 34.40 -21.81
CA ALA A 332 -50.52 35.66 -21.38
C ALA A 332 -50.68 35.81 -19.85
N ALA A 333 -50.95 34.71 -19.14
CA ALA A 333 -51.18 34.71 -17.70
C ALA A 333 -50.21 33.82 -16.90
N LYS A 334 -49.55 32.86 -17.57
CA LYS A 334 -48.65 31.87 -16.97
C LYS A 334 -47.52 31.54 -17.92
N GLY A 335 -46.40 31.06 -17.39
CA GLY A 335 -45.29 30.51 -18.14
C GLY A 335 -44.48 29.52 -17.32
N ARG A 336 -43.48 28.92 -17.95
CA ARG A 336 -42.54 28.00 -17.29
C ARG A 336 -41.14 28.10 -17.87
N TYR A 337 -40.17 27.76 -17.04
CA TYR A 337 -38.79 27.48 -17.42
C TYR A 337 -38.57 25.98 -17.30
N TRP A 338 -37.94 25.35 -18.29
CA TRP A 338 -37.69 23.92 -18.28
C TRP A 338 -36.33 23.59 -18.90
N ILE A 339 -35.81 22.42 -18.53
CA ILE A 339 -34.53 21.90 -19.03
C ILE A 339 -34.59 20.37 -19.05
N VAL A 340 -34.07 19.76 -20.11
CA VAL A 340 -33.94 18.31 -20.23
C VAL A 340 -32.47 17.94 -20.06
N VAL A 341 -32.16 17.16 -19.03
CA VAL A 341 -30.80 16.66 -18.75
C VAL A 341 -30.86 15.14 -18.69
N ASP A 342 -29.99 14.46 -19.44
CA ASP A 342 -29.98 13.01 -19.59
C ASP A 342 -31.36 12.42 -20.00
N GLY A 343 -32.14 13.17 -20.80
CA GLY A 343 -33.49 12.78 -21.23
C GLY A 343 -34.59 12.93 -20.16
N ILE A 344 -34.28 13.55 -19.01
CA ILE A 344 -35.22 13.79 -17.90
C ILE A 344 -35.49 15.30 -17.79
N GLU A 345 -36.76 15.68 -17.78
CA GLU A 345 -37.20 17.08 -17.68
C GLU A 345 -37.28 17.55 -16.22
N ALA A 346 -36.78 18.76 -15.96
CA ALA A 346 -37.05 19.53 -14.76
C ALA A 346 -37.69 20.87 -15.15
N GLU A 347 -38.60 21.38 -14.31
CA GLU A 347 -39.36 22.59 -14.63
C GLU A 347 -39.58 23.53 -13.43
N MET A 348 -39.87 24.79 -13.75
CA MET A 348 -40.27 25.83 -12.81
C MET A 348 -41.36 26.68 -13.43
N THR A 349 -42.50 26.81 -12.77
CA THR A 349 -43.67 27.55 -13.27
C THR A 349 -43.82 28.91 -12.61
N TYR A 350 -44.41 29.85 -13.35
CA TYR A 350 -44.77 31.16 -12.83
C TYR A 350 -46.12 31.66 -13.39
N SER A 351 -46.73 32.58 -12.66
CA SER A 351 -47.91 33.34 -13.09
C SER A 351 -47.63 34.84 -13.15
N ARG A 352 -48.34 35.57 -14.00
CA ARG A 352 -48.19 37.03 -14.15
C ARG A 352 -49.23 37.76 -13.30
N ALA A 353 -48.77 38.75 -12.54
CA ALA A 353 -49.60 39.65 -11.74
C ALA A 353 -49.49 41.08 -12.29
N GLY A 354 -50.24 41.34 -13.36
CA GLY A 354 -50.10 42.57 -14.15
C GLY A 354 -48.86 42.55 -15.06
N GLU A 355 -48.49 43.71 -15.60
CA GLU A 355 -47.40 43.81 -16.59
C GLU A 355 -45.99 43.79 -15.95
N GLY A 356 -45.88 44.11 -14.65
CA GLY A 356 -44.60 44.34 -13.98
C GLY A 356 -44.18 43.30 -12.93
N LEU A 357 -44.91 42.19 -12.77
CA LEU A 357 -44.65 41.21 -11.70
C LEU A 357 -44.92 39.77 -12.16
N ILE A 358 -43.96 38.88 -11.90
CA ILE A 358 -44.15 37.42 -12.00
C ILE A 358 -44.09 36.77 -10.62
N ILE A 359 -44.90 35.74 -10.41
CA ILE A 359 -44.98 34.96 -9.18
C ILE A 359 -44.47 33.55 -9.49
N ILE A 360 -43.32 33.16 -8.92
CA ILE A 360 -42.80 31.79 -9.06
C ILE A 360 -43.53 30.90 -8.04
N ASP A 361 -44.33 29.96 -8.52
CA ASP A 361 -45.25 29.17 -7.69
C ASP A 361 -44.78 27.72 -7.46
N HIS A 362 -44.02 27.13 -8.40
CA HIS A 362 -43.51 25.76 -8.26
C HIS A 362 -42.13 25.57 -8.91
N THR A 363 -41.32 24.69 -8.34
CA THR A 363 -40.06 24.20 -8.92
C THR A 363 -39.97 22.69 -8.71
N GLY A 364 -39.99 21.93 -9.80
CA GLY A 364 -39.97 20.48 -9.82
C GLY A 364 -38.67 19.94 -10.41
N VAL A 365 -37.85 19.30 -9.57
CA VAL A 365 -36.64 18.59 -10.01
C VAL A 365 -36.79 17.10 -9.66
N PRO A 366 -36.88 16.20 -10.66
CA PRO A 366 -36.96 14.77 -10.43
C PRO A 366 -35.80 14.23 -9.57
N ALA A 367 -36.05 13.16 -8.81
CA ALA A 367 -35.06 12.61 -7.87
C ALA A 367 -33.73 12.24 -8.54
N ALA A 368 -33.76 11.75 -9.78
CA ALA A 368 -32.59 11.39 -10.59
C ALA A 368 -31.67 12.59 -10.90
N LEU A 369 -32.20 13.82 -10.86
CA LEU A 369 -31.48 15.05 -11.17
C LEU A 369 -31.09 15.87 -9.92
N ARG A 370 -31.39 15.37 -8.70
CA ARG A 370 -31.02 16.06 -7.45
C ARG A 370 -29.50 16.09 -7.26
N GLY A 371 -29.01 17.13 -6.59
CA GLY A 371 -27.57 17.32 -6.33
C GLY A 371 -26.78 17.89 -7.53
N ARG A 372 -27.43 18.18 -8.66
CA ARG A 372 -26.81 18.71 -9.89
C ARG A 372 -27.11 20.20 -10.15
N ASN A 373 -27.59 20.93 -9.15
CA ASN A 373 -27.96 22.35 -9.21
C ASN A 373 -28.97 22.76 -10.30
N ILE A 374 -29.74 21.82 -10.85
CA ILE A 374 -30.73 22.09 -11.92
C ILE A 374 -31.80 23.09 -11.49
N GLY A 375 -32.35 22.95 -10.27
CA GLY A 375 -33.35 23.89 -9.76
C GLY A 375 -32.80 25.32 -9.62
N GLU A 376 -31.52 25.48 -9.26
CA GLU A 376 -30.89 26.80 -9.19
C GLU A 376 -30.74 27.42 -10.58
N ARG A 377 -30.37 26.62 -11.61
CA ARG A 377 -30.28 27.09 -13.00
C ARG A 377 -31.62 27.67 -13.49
N LEU A 378 -32.73 27.02 -13.18
CA LEU A 378 -34.08 27.49 -13.53
C LEU A 378 -34.38 28.85 -12.87
N VAL A 379 -34.08 29.00 -11.57
CA VAL A 379 -34.30 30.26 -10.84
C VAL A 379 -33.39 31.36 -11.36
N ARG A 380 -32.11 31.05 -11.62
CA ARG A 380 -31.12 31.99 -12.17
C ARG A 380 -31.57 32.55 -13.51
N GLN A 381 -32.03 31.69 -14.43
CA GLN A 381 -32.55 32.14 -15.73
C GLN A 381 -33.75 33.07 -15.56
N ALA A 382 -34.67 32.78 -14.64
CA ALA A 382 -35.81 33.66 -14.38
C ALA A 382 -35.40 35.02 -13.79
N VAL A 383 -34.37 35.07 -12.95
CA VAL A 383 -33.80 36.33 -12.43
C VAL A 383 -33.18 37.16 -13.55
N GLU A 384 -32.39 36.53 -14.43
CA GLU A 384 -31.78 37.21 -15.58
C GLU A 384 -32.82 37.75 -16.56
N ASP A 385 -33.85 36.95 -16.84
CA ASP A 385 -34.98 37.35 -17.66
C ASP A 385 -35.79 38.47 -17.01
N ALA A 386 -35.99 38.44 -15.69
CA ALA A 386 -36.67 39.52 -14.97
C ALA A 386 -35.91 40.84 -15.05
N ARG A 387 -34.57 40.81 -14.94
CA ARG A 387 -33.72 41.99 -15.14
C ARG A 387 -33.85 42.54 -16.56
N ARG A 388 -33.78 41.66 -17.55
CA ARG A 388 -33.86 42.01 -18.97
C ARG A 388 -35.22 42.61 -19.33
N ASP A 389 -36.29 42.00 -18.82
CA ASP A 389 -37.66 42.34 -19.16
C ASP A 389 -38.22 43.47 -18.27
N GLY A 390 -37.48 43.89 -17.24
CA GLY A 390 -37.87 44.97 -16.32
C GLY A 390 -39.03 44.61 -15.39
N VAL A 391 -39.20 43.32 -15.07
CA VAL A 391 -40.26 42.81 -14.20
C VAL A 391 -39.72 42.40 -12.84
N ALA A 392 -40.55 42.49 -11.80
CA ALA A 392 -40.22 41.99 -10.47
C ALA A 392 -40.63 40.53 -10.29
N ILE A 393 -40.02 39.85 -9.31
CA ILE A 393 -40.28 38.45 -8.94
C ILE A 393 -40.85 38.38 -7.51
N MET A 394 -41.94 37.65 -7.34
CA MET A 394 -42.44 37.21 -6.03
C MET A 394 -42.26 35.69 -5.90
N PRO A 395 -41.28 35.21 -5.12
CA PRO A 395 -41.01 33.77 -5.02
C PRO A 395 -41.86 33.11 -3.93
N LEU A 396 -43.06 32.63 -4.31
CA LEU A 396 -43.94 31.89 -3.38
C LEU A 396 -43.51 30.42 -3.23
N CYS A 397 -42.87 29.85 -4.26
CA CYS A 397 -42.26 28.53 -4.16
C CYS A 397 -41.17 28.54 -3.07
N PRO A 398 -41.23 27.66 -2.06
CA PRO A 398 -40.22 27.61 -0.98
C PRO A 398 -38.80 27.37 -1.51
N PHE A 399 -38.66 26.59 -2.59
CA PHE A 399 -37.35 26.35 -3.21
C PHE A 399 -36.80 27.62 -3.86
N ALA A 400 -37.59 28.28 -4.71
CA ALA A 400 -37.18 29.52 -5.38
C ALA A 400 -36.84 30.62 -4.36
N LYS A 401 -37.64 30.75 -3.30
CA LYS A 401 -37.37 31.66 -2.19
C LYS A 401 -36.04 31.35 -1.52
N ALA A 402 -35.80 30.10 -1.13
CA ALA A 402 -34.55 29.70 -0.51
C ALA A 402 -33.32 29.91 -1.41
N GLN A 403 -33.46 29.78 -2.74
CA GLN A 403 -32.38 30.10 -3.67
C GLN A 403 -32.11 31.61 -3.74
N ILE A 404 -33.16 32.42 -3.87
CA ILE A 404 -33.04 33.89 -3.88
C ILE A 404 -32.48 34.44 -2.57
N ASP A 405 -32.87 33.88 -1.42
CA ASP A 405 -32.35 34.29 -0.11
C ASP A 405 -30.85 33.98 0.06
N ARG A 406 -30.34 32.94 -0.63
CA ARG A 406 -28.91 32.58 -0.65
C ARG A 406 -28.06 33.41 -1.60
N HIS A 407 -28.67 34.16 -2.51
CA HIS A 407 -28.01 34.99 -3.51
C HIS A 407 -28.38 36.46 -3.32
N PRO A 408 -27.65 37.20 -2.47
CA PRO A 408 -27.95 38.60 -2.16
C PRO A 408 -28.02 39.49 -3.42
N GLU A 409 -27.27 39.14 -4.46
CA GLU A 409 -27.25 39.84 -5.73
C GLU A 409 -28.53 39.66 -6.55
N TRP A 410 -29.42 38.70 -6.25
CA TRP A 410 -30.73 38.52 -6.92
C TRP A 410 -31.85 39.35 -6.29
N GLN A 411 -31.57 40.03 -5.18
CA GLN A 411 -32.55 40.82 -4.43
C GLN A 411 -32.99 42.09 -5.17
N ASP A 412 -32.30 42.44 -6.27
CA ASP A 412 -32.58 43.59 -7.13
C ASP A 412 -33.89 43.45 -7.92
N VAL A 413 -34.28 42.21 -8.26
CA VAL A 413 -35.54 41.92 -8.96
C VAL A 413 -36.67 41.44 -8.04
N VAL A 414 -36.42 41.30 -6.74
CA VAL A 414 -37.45 40.77 -5.82
C VAL A 414 -38.47 41.85 -5.47
N HIS A 415 -39.74 41.53 -5.67
CA HIS A 415 -40.83 42.39 -5.25
C HIS A 415 -40.88 42.50 -3.72
N ARG A 416 -40.73 43.72 -3.20
CA ARG A 416 -40.92 44.02 -1.78
C ARG A 416 -42.29 44.67 -1.60
N SER A 417 -43.21 43.99 -0.91
CA SER A 417 -44.42 44.66 -0.42
C SER A 417 -43.98 45.84 0.46
N LYS A 418 -44.49 47.04 0.16
CA LYS A 418 -44.44 48.15 1.12
C LYS A 418 -45.25 47.70 2.34
N THR A 419 -44.58 47.52 3.47
CA THR A 419 -45.24 47.42 4.78
C THR A 419 -45.81 48.76 5.18
#